data_AF-A0A2D4TDV9-F1
#
_entry.id   AF-A0A2D4TDV9-F1
#
_cell.length_a   1.000
_cell.length_b   1.000
_cell.length_c   1.000
_cell.angle_alpha   90.00
_cell.angle_beta   90.00
_cell.angle_gamma   90.00
#
_symmetry.space_group_name_H-M   'P 1'
#
loop_
_entity.id
_entity.type
_entity.pdbx_description
1 polymer ?
#
loop_
_entity_poly.entity_id
_entity_poly.type
_entity_poly.pdbx_seq_one_letter_code
_entity_poly.pdbx_strand_id
1 'polypeptide(L)'
;MANLFENPMGLDGFEFVEFTAPAAGVLEPVFESMGFTCVARHRSKAVALWRQGDINFLTNYEPGSHAWYYAREHGPSACGMAFRVQDATAAYNRALEKGAQPVAVETGPMELRLPAIRGIGGAILYLIDRYAEGQSIYDIDFHWLQGVDRKPAGLGFHTLDHLTHNVYRGRMGYWARYYEELFNFREIRYFDIEGEHTGLLSKAMTAPDGKIRIP
;
A
#
# COMPACT_ATOMS: atom_id res chain seq x y z
N MET A 1 -0.11 17.03 -11.91
CA MET A 1 -0.05 16.50 -13.29
C MET A 1 -1.46 16.11 -13.70
N ALA A 2 -1.79 16.21 -14.98
CA ALA A 2 -3.07 15.73 -15.48
C ALA A 2 -3.07 14.18 -15.54
N ASN A 3 -4.24 13.56 -15.42
CA ASN A 3 -4.39 12.12 -15.63
C ASN A 3 -3.95 11.75 -17.05
N LEU A 4 -3.30 10.58 -17.21
CA LEU A 4 -2.88 10.04 -18.50
C LEU A 4 -4.07 9.61 -19.37
N PHE A 5 -5.13 9.12 -18.73
CA PHE A 5 -6.39 8.70 -19.32
C PHE A 5 -7.50 8.76 -18.23
N GLU A 6 -8.71 8.29 -18.55
CA GLU A 6 -9.84 8.36 -17.61
C GLU A 6 -9.50 7.76 -16.24
N ASN A 7 -9.68 8.53 -15.17
CA ASN A 7 -9.37 8.15 -13.81
C ASN A 7 -10.67 8.02 -12.98
N PRO A 8 -11.45 6.93 -13.15
CA PRO A 8 -12.78 6.83 -12.55
C PRO A 8 -12.75 6.62 -11.03
N MET A 9 -11.61 6.25 -10.47
CA MET A 9 -11.40 6.06 -9.04
C MET A 9 -10.78 7.30 -8.37
N GLY A 10 -10.43 8.33 -9.15
CA GLY A 10 -9.76 9.53 -8.65
C GLY A 10 -8.41 9.24 -8.01
N LEU A 11 -7.65 8.28 -8.53
CA LEU A 11 -6.33 7.89 -8.01
C LEU A 11 -5.34 9.05 -7.99
N ASP A 12 -4.48 9.09 -6.98
CA ASP A 12 -3.49 10.15 -6.78
C ASP A 12 -2.15 9.65 -6.19
N GLY A 13 -1.70 8.46 -6.57
CA GLY A 13 -0.46 7.84 -6.07
C GLY A 13 -0.64 6.87 -4.90
N PHE A 14 0.47 6.31 -4.43
CA PHE A 14 0.50 5.50 -3.21
C PHE A 14 0.39 6.37 -1.96
N GLU A 15 -0.26 5.84 -0.92
CA GLU A 15 -0.34 6.48 0.39
C GLU A 15 0.61 5.84 1.41
N PHE A 16 0.55 4.52 1.56
CA PHE A 16 1.47 3.75 2.40
C PHE A 16 1.62 2.31 1.93
N VAL A 17 2.65 1.63 2.43
CA VAL A 17 2.77 0.17 2.40
C VAL A 17 2.81 -0.34 3.83
N GLU A 18 2.01 -1.36 4.12
CA GLU A 18 1.92 -2.00 5.43
C GLU A 18 2.69 -3.32 5.44
N PHE A 19 3.61 -3.44 6.39
CA PHE A 19 4.48 -4.58 6.59
C PHE A 19 4.19 -5.26 7.92
N THR A 20 4.43 -6.55 7.95
CA THR A 20 4.28 -7.37 9.14
C THR A 20 5.40 -8.41 9.22
N ALA A 21 5.67 -8.91 10.42
CA ALA A 21 6.57 -10.04 10.64
C ALA A 21 6.12 -10.85 11.86
N PRO A 22 6.56 -12.12 11.99
CA PRO A 22 6.17 -12.98 13.12
C PRO A 22 6.55 -12.42 14.50
N ALA A 23 7.58 -11.55 14.56
CA ALA A 23 8.04 -10.89 15.78
C ALA A 23 8.50 -9.46 15.47
N ALA A 24 8.35 -8.57 16.44
CA ALA A 24 8.90 -7.23 16.40
C ALA A 24 10.44 -7.25 16.45
N GLY A 25 11.08 -6.22 15.90
CA GLY A 25 12.54 -6.12 15.80
C GLY A 25 13.14 -6.72 14.52
N VAL A 26 12.31 -7.30 13.64
CA VAL A 26 12.76 -7.90 12.37
C VAL A 26 12.77 -6.88 11.24
N LEU A 27 11.76 -6.00 11.18
CA LEU A 27 11.59 -5.04 10.08
C LEU A 27 12.39 -3.75 10.34
N GLU A 28 12.49 -3.35 11.59
CA GLU A 28 13.03 -2.08 12.05
C GLU A 28 14.49 -1.88 11.62
N PRO A 29 15.42 -2.85 11.80
CA PRO A 29 16.80 -2.68 11.35
C PRO A 29 16.91 -2.48 9.83
N VAL A 30 16.02 -3.10 9.05
CA VAL A 30 15.99 -2.97 7.59
C VAL A 30 15.52 -1.57 7.22
N PHE A 31 14.45 -1.07 7.86
CA PHE A 31 13.90 0.26 7.59
C PHE A 31 14.91 1.36 7.95
N GLU A 32 15.57 1.23 9.11
CA GLU A 32 16.63 2.13 9.54
C GLU A 32 17.80 2.12 8.54
N SER A 33 18.23 0.95 8.07
CA SER A 33 19.30 0.85 7.06
C SER A 33 18.97 1.51 5.72
N MET A 34 17.67 1.60 5.39
CA MET A 34 17.16 2.31 4.21
C MET A 34 16.92 3.81 4.46
N GLY A 35 17.21 4.33 5.67
CA GLY A 35 17.04 5.74 6.00
C GLY A 35 15.65 6.14 6.48
N PHE A 36 14.79 5.18 6.81
CA PHE A 36 13.48 5.48 7.41
C PHE A 36 13.63 5.75 8.91
N THR A 37 12.81 6.68 9.40
CA THR A 37 12.72 7.00 10.81
C THR A 37 11.31 6.68 11.32
N CYS A 38 11.21 6.04 12.49
CA CYS A 38 9.93 5.90 13.19
C CYS A 38 9.49 7.28 13.71
N VAL A 39 8.35 7.79 13.22
CA VAL A 39 7.89 9.16 13.51
C VAL A 39 6.63 9.20 14.37
N ALA A 40 5.85 8.11 14.40
CA ALA A 40 4.62 8.04 15.18
C ALA A 40 4.28 6.59 15.55
N ARG A 41 3.48 6.41 16.61
CA ARG A 41 2.89 5.13 16.98
C ARG A 41 1.37 5.23 16.97
N HIS A 42 0.70 4.17 16.55
CA HIS A 42 -0.75 4.14 16.57
C HIS A 42 -1.25 4.27 18.01
N ARG A 43 -2.37 4.95 18.18
CA ARG A 43 -2.92 5.31 19.50
C ARG A 43 -3.37 4.13 20.38
N SER A 44 -3.44 2.92 19.84
CA SER A 44 -4.16 1.78 20.44
C SER A 44 -3.60 0.44 19.98
N LYS A 45 -3.30 0.30 18.68
CA LYS A 45 -2.77 -0.90 18.06
C LYS A 45 -1.24 -0.95 18.12
N ALA A 46 -0.67 -2.14 18.01
CA ALA A 46 0.77 -2.38 17.84
C ALA A 46 1.23 -2.05 16.41
N VAL A 47 0.98 -0.81 15.97
CA VAL A 47 1.34 -0.29 14.66
C VAL A 47 2.25 0.93 14.82
N ALA A 48 3.31 1.03 14.02
CA ALA A 48 4.21 2.18 14.00
C ALA A 48 4.34 2.74 12.58
N LEU A 49 4.45 4.07 12.49
CA LEU A 49 4.64 4.81 11.25
C LEU A 49 6.13 5.14 11.08
N TRP A 50 6.67 4.66 9.97
CA TRP A 50 8.02 4.92 9.49
C TRP A 50 7.96 5.81 8.26
N ARG A 51 8.81 6.83 8.21
CA ARG A 51 8.78 7.82 7.13
C ARG A 51 10.17 8.18 6.62
N GLN A 52 10.22 8.47 5.33
CA GLN A 52 11.34 9.11 4.64
C GLN A 52 10.78 9.86 3.43
N GLY A 53 10.97 11.18 3.38
CA GLY A 53 10.30 12.02 2.39
C GLY A 53 8.78 11.87 2.47
N ASP A 54 8.13 11.64 1.33
CA ASP A 54 6.68 11.38 1.24
C ASP A 54 6.33 9.89 1.33
N ILE A 55 7.29 9.00 1.62
CA ILE A 55 7.07 7.56 1.74
C ILE A 55 6.64 7.21 3.17
N ASN A 56 5.49 6.55 3.29
CA ASN A 56 5.00 6.01 4.56
C ASN A 56 5.05 4.48 4.55
N PHE A 57 5.77 3.90 5.50
CA PHE A 57 5.69 2.48 5.83
C PHE A 57 5.03 2.30 7.19
N LEU A 58 4.14 1.32 7.29
CA LEU A 58 3.55 0.90 8.55
C LEU A 58 4.15 -0.45 8.93
N THR A 59 4.65 -0.58 10.16
CA THR A 59 4.90 -1.91 10.75
C THR A 59 3.70 -2.27 11.59
N ASN A 60 3.04 -3.39 11.30
CA ASN A 60 1.88 -3.89 12.03
C ASN A 60 2.16 -5.24 12.69
N TYR A 61 2.15 -5.23 14.02
CA TYR A 61 2.31 -6.40 14.88
C TYR A 61 1.08 -6.66 15.76
N GLU A 62 -0.08 -6.08 15.40
CA GLU A 62 -1.32 -6.18 16.18
C GLU A 62 -1.80 -7.64 16.28
N PRO A 63 -1.85 -8.25 17.48
CA PRO A 63 -2.25 -9.64 17.65
C PRO A 63 -3.67 -9.92 17.16
N GLY A 64 -3.89 -11.08 16.54
CA GLY A 64 -5.23 -11.47 16.06
C GLY A 64 -5.76 -10.66 14.87
N SER A 65 -4.99 -9.69 14.36
CA SER A 65 -5.32 -8.93 13.16
C SER A 65 -4.99 -9.69 11.86
N HIS A 66 -5.43 -9.15 10.72
CA HIS A 66 -5.04 -9.65 9.40
C HIS A 66 -3.51 -9.76 9.25
N ALA A 67 -2.76 -8.72 9.63
CA ALA A 67 -1.30 -8.70 9.57
C ALA A 67 -0.68 -9.84 10.37
N TRP A 68 -1.21 -10.13 11.55
CA TRP A 68 -0.72 -11.22 12.41
C TRP A 68 -0.90 -12.62 11.80
N TYR A 69 -2.02 -12.86 11.10
CA TYR A 69 -2.22 -14.11 10.35
C TYR A 69 -1.35 -14.15 9.09
N TYR A 70 -1.26 -13.03 8.36
CA TYR A 70 -0.47 -12.91 7.14
C TYR A 70 1.02 -13.20 7.40
N ALA A 71 1.58 -12.67 8.49
CA ALA A 71 2.95 -12.93 8.91
C ALA A 71 3.25 -14.42 9.17
N ARG A 72 2.27 -15.20 9.62
CA ARG A 72 2.44 -16.64 9.88
C ARG A 72 2.48 -17.46 8.61
N GLU A 73 1.77 -17.01 7.58
CA GLU A 73 1.76 -17.67 6.28
C GLU A 73 2.98 -17.26 5.44
N HIS A 74 3.36 -15.98 5.47
CA HIS A 74 4.31 -15.40 4.52
C HIS A 74 5.64 -14.94 5.15
N GLY A 75 5.78 -14.97 6.48
CA GLY A 75 6.95 -14.41 7.17
C GLY A 75 6.99 -12.88 7.08
N PRO A 76 8.18 -12.25 7.24
CA PRO A 76 8.35 -10.81 7.06
C PRO A 76 7.96 -10.38 5.64
N SER A 77 6.87 -9.62 5.51
CA SER A 77 6.25 -9.36 4.21
C SER A 77 5.39 -8.09 4.21
N ALA A 78 5.07 -7.58 3.02
CA ALA A 78 4.04 -6.56 2.83
C ALA A 78 2.67 -7.22 2.88
N CYS A 79 1.85 -6.85 3.86
CA CYS A 79 0.49 -7.39 4.08
C CYS A 79 -0.62 -6.40 3.67
N GLY A 80 -0.25 -5.17 3.29
CA GLY A 80 -1.21 -4.20 2.78
C GLY A 80 -0.56 -3.08 1.99
N MET A 81 -1.36 -2.40 1.17
CA MET A 81 -0.97 -1.20 0.44
C MET A 81 -2.15 -0.24 0.37
N ALA A 82 -1.88 1.06 0.31
CA ALA A 82 -2.91 2.08 0.22
C ALA A 82 -2.75 2.94 -1.02
N PHE A 83 -3.84 3.19 -1.72
CA PHE A 83 -3.93 4.16 -2.81
C PHE A 83 -4.60 5.43 -2.32
N ARG A 84 -4.03 6.58 -2.71
CA ARG A 84 -4.70 7.86 -2.60
C ARG A 84 -5.84 7.90 -3.61
N VAL A 85 -7.00 8.36 -3.16
CA VAL A 85 -8.19 8.58 -3.99
C VAL A 85 -8.81 9.93 -3.64
N GLN A 86 -9.51 10.54 -4.58
CA GLN A 86 -10.18 11.83 -4.34
C GLN A 86 -11.35 11.73 -3.36
N ASP A 87 -12.10 10.62 -3.40
CA ASP A 87 -13.23 10.33 -2.52
C ASP A 87 -13.24 8.83 -2.22
N ALA A 88 -12.93 8.46 -0.97
CA ALA A 88 -12.80 7.06 -0.59
C ALA A 88 -14.14 6.33 -0.57
N THR A 89 -15.24 7.03 -0.30
CA THR A 89 -16.59 6.44 -0.29
C THR A 89 -17.03 6.10 -1.71
N ALA A 90 -16.88 7.05 -2.64
CA ALA A 90 -17.22 6.85 -4.04
C ALA A 90 -16.35 5.75 -4.67
N ALA A 91 -15.03 5.79 -4.44
CA ALA A 91 -14.11 4.77 -4.94
C ALA A 91 -14.44 3.38 -4.38
N TYR A 92 -14.70 3.27 -3.07
CA TYR A 92 -15.04 2.01 -2.44
C TYR A 92 -16.34 1.41 -2.99
N ASN A 93 -17.42 2.20 -3.07
CA ASN A 93 -18.70 1.74 -3.61
C ASN A 93 -18.55 1.25 -5.06
N ARG A 94 -17.83 2.01 -5.90
CA ARG A 94 -17.54 1.62 -7.28
C ARG A 94 -16.75 0.31 -7.37
N ALA A 95 -15.77 0.11 -6.49
CA ALA A 95 -15.02 -1.14 -6.45
C ALA A 95 -15.94 -2.33 -6.13
N LEU A 96 -16.86 -2.17 -5.16
CA LEU A 96 -17.83 -3.21 -4.82
C LEU A 96 -18.82 -3.51 -5.95
N GLU A 97 -19.32 -2.48 -6.64
CA GLU A 97 -20.18 -2.64 -7.84
C GLU A 97 -19.50 -3.45 -8.95
N LYS A 98 -18.17 -3.34 -9.04
CA LYS A 98 -17.33 -4.09 -9.98
C LYS A 98 -16.88 -5.46 -9.46
N GLY A 99 -17.39 -5.90 -8.32
CA GLY A 99 -17.15 -7.23 -7.76
C GLY A 99 -15.90 -7.35 -6.89
N ALA A 100 -15.31 -6.23 -6.44
CA ALA A 100 -14.25 -6.28 -5.43
C ALA A 100 -14.78 -6.87 -4.12
N GLN A 101 -13.96 -7.67 -3.45
CA GLN A 101 -14.32 -8.24 -2.14
C GLN A 101 -14.01 -7.22 -1.03
N PRO A 102 -14.99 -6.82 -0.21
CA PRO A 102 -14.77 -5.90 0.90
C PRO A 102 -13.92 -6.54 1.99
N VAL A 103 -13.11 -5.73 2.66
CA VAL A 103 -12.36 -6.12 3.87
C VAL A 103 -12.79 -5.21 5.01
N ALA A 104 -13.31 -5.81 6.08
CA ALA A 104 -13.62 -5.09 7.32
C ALA A 104 -12.35 -4.99 8.16
N VAL A 105 -11.85 -3.77 8.35
CA VAL A 105 -10.73 -3.48 9.25
C VAL A 105 -11.32 -2.99 10.57
N GLU A 106 -10.97 -3.67 11.66
CA GLU A 106 -11.46 -3.30 13.00
C GLU A 106 -10.78 -2.02 13.48
N THR A 107 -11.56 -1.18 14.16
CA THR A 107 -11.14 0.14 14.64
C THR A 107 -11.56 0.35 16.08
N GLY A 108 -10.64 0.84 16.90
CA GLY A 108 -10.93 1.30 18.25
C GLY A 108 -11.67 2.66 18.28
N PRO A 109 -12.00 3.15 19.49
CA PRO A 109 -12.66 4.43 19.66
C PRO A 109 -11.88 5.58 19.02
N MET A 110 -12.61 6.48 18.35
CA MET A 110 -12.08 7.68 17.69
C MET A 110 -11.09 7.41 16.54
N GLU A 111 -10.92 6.17 16.09
CA GLU A 111 -10.11 5.82 14.92
C GLU A 111 -10.91 5.99 13.62
N LEU A 112 -10.21 6.26 12.52
CA LEU A 112 -10.82 6.29 11.20
C LEU A 112 -11.16 4.88 10.72
N ARG A 113 -12.36 4.73 10.18
CA ARG A 113 -12.75 3.52 9.46
C ARG A 113 -12.30 3.61 8.00
N LEU A 114 -11.13 3.05 7.71
CA LEU A 114 -10.52 3.09 6.38
C LEU A 114 -11.20 2.08 5.43
N PRO A 115 -11.75 2.52 4.29
CA PRO A 115 -12.29 1.61 3.28
C PRO A 115 -11.19 0.74 2.65
N ALA A 116 -11.45 -0.56 2.54
CA ALA A 116 -10.46 -1.49 2.03
C ALA A 116 -11.09 -2.69 1.30
N ILE A 117 -10.39 -3.18 0.28
CA ILE A 117 -10.76 -4.35 -0.51
C ILE A 117 -9.63 -5.38 -0.50
N ARG A 118 -9.95 -6.63 -0.87
CA ARG A 118 -8.95 -7.70 -0.97
C ARG A 118 -8.09 -7.52 -2.24
N GLY A 119 -6.77 -7.50 -2.06
CA GLY A 119 -5.77 -7.39 -3.11
C GLY A 119 -4.95 -8.67 -3.33
N ILE A 120 -3.76 -8.51 -3.91
CA ILE A 120 -2.82 -9.58 -4.24
C ILE A 120 -2.50 -10.46 -3.02
N GLY A 121 -2.52 -11.79 -3.20
CA GLY A 121 -2.17 -12.73 -2.11
C GLY A 121 -3.05 -12.64 -0.86
N GLY A 122 -4.19 -11.94 -0.92
CA GLY A 122 -5.02 -11.68 0.26
C GLY A 122 -4.61 -10.43 1.04
N ALA A 123 -3.55 -9.72 0.64
CA ALA A 123 -3.15 -8.45 1.21
C ALA A 123 -4.28 -7.41 1.09
N ILE A 124 -4.32 -6.47 2.02
CA ILE A 124 -5.36 -5.44 2.06
C ILE A 124 -4.99 -4.29 1.13
N LEU A 125 -5.92 -3.86 0.28
CA LEU A 125 -5.79 -2.65 -0.54
C LEU A 125 -6.72 -1.57 0.03
N TYR A 126 -6.14 -0.55 0.65
CA TYR A 126 -6.86 0.57 1.25
C TYR A 126 -7.09 1.71 0.24
N LEU A 127 -8.22 2.41 0.39
CA LEU A 127 -8.57 3.59 -0.39
C LEU A 127 -8.63 4.80 0.55
N ILE A 128 -7.69 5.74 0.39
CA ILE A 128 -7.49 6.84 1.33
C ILE A 128 -7.70 8.20 0.64
N ASP A 129 -8.60 9.01 1.17
CA ASP A 129 -8.86 10.38 0.70
C ASP A 129 -8.36 11.47 1.66
N ARG A 130 -7.78 11.07 2.80
CA ARG A 130 -7.25 11.96 3.85
C ARG A 130 -5.72 11.85 3.94
N TYR A 131 -5.02 12.63 3.13
CA TYR A 131 -3.55 12.60 3.06
C TYR A 131 -2.90 13.99 3.05
N ALA A 132 -3.67 15.07 3.19
CA ALA A 132 -3.15 16.42 3.34
C ALA A 132 -2.55 16.65 4.73
N GLU A 133 -1.49 17.45 4.83
CA GLU A 133 -0.84 17.76 6.11
C GLU A 133 -1.79 18.46 7.08
N GLY A 134 -1.84 17.98 8.33
CA GLY A 134 -2.77 18.46 9.36
C GLY A 134 -4.20 17.90 9.21
N GLN A 135 -4.47 17.11 8.18
CA GLN A 135 -5.75 16.44 7.94
C GLN A 135 -5.59 14.97 7.53
N SER A 136 -4.37 14.43 7.67
CA SER A 136 -4.03 13.08 7.23
C SER A 136 -4.62 12.03 8.16
N ILE A 137 -4.67 10.77 7.70
CA ILE A 137 -5.03 9.64 8.59
C ILE A 137 -4.11 9.54 9.82
N TYR A 138 -2.84 9.95 9.68
CA TYR A 138 -1.85 9.89 10.75
C TYR A 138 -2.08 10.93 11.84
N ASP A 139 -2.61 12.10 11.49
CA ASP A 139 -2.93 13.15 12.47
C ASP A 139 -4.09 12.74 13.39
N ILE A 140 -4.89 11.78 12.94
CA ILE A 140 -5.95 11.16 13.72
C ILE A 140 -5.34 9.89 14.36
N ASP A 141 -5.12 8.81 13.64
CA ASP A 141 -4.92 7.49 14.24
C ASP A 141 -3.59 7.29 14.98
N PHE A 142 -2.65 8.24 14.90
CA PHE A 142 -1.32 8.12 15.49
C PHE A 142 -0.98 9.23 16.49
N HIS A 143 -0.07 8.89 17.41
CA HIS A 143 0.63 9.82 18.28
C HIS A 143 2.06 10.04 17.77
N TRP A 144 2.34 11.28 17.37
CA TRP A 144 3.67 11.71 16.94
C TRP A 144 4.69 11.56 18.08
N LEU A 145 5.87 11.02 17.77
CA LEU A 145 6.96 10.90 18.73
C LEU A 145 7.57 12.27 19.04
N GLN A 146 7.75 12.58 20.32
CA GLN A 146 8.28 13.86 20.75
C GLN A 146 9.74 14.03 20.31
N GLY A 147 10.07 15.20 19.75
CA GLY A 147 11.43 15.53 19.32
C GLY A 147 11.86 14.88 18.00
N VAL A 148 10.99 14.12 17.35
CA VAL A 148 11.25 13.52 16.04
C VAL A 148 10.66 14.41 14.94
N ASP A 149 11.44 14.65 13.89
CA ASP A 149 10.95 15.31 12.69
C ASP A 149 9.84 14.47 12.04
N ARG A 150 8.71 15.10 11.70
CA ARG A 150 7.56 14.43 11.07
C ARG A 150 7.77 14.16 9.59
N LYS A 151 8.75 14.80 8.93
CA LYS A 151 9.11 14.57 7.52
C LYS A 151 10.63 14.46 7.36
N PRO A 152 11.24 13.43 7.95
CA PRO A 152 12.69 13.25 7.89
C PRO A 152 13.13 13.01 6.44
N ALA A 153 14.21 13.69 6.04
CA ALA A 153 14.77 13.55 4.69
C ALA A 153 15.43 12.17 4.44
N GLY A 154 15.87 11.49 5.50
CA GLY A 154 16.53 10.18 5.42
C GLY A 154 17.74 10.20 4.49
N LEU A 155 17.80 9.24 3.57
CA LEU A 155 18.80 9.10 2.52
C LEU A 155 18.38 9.72 1.18
N GLY A 156 17.33 10.56 1.18
CA GLY A 156 16.87 11.27 -0.02
C GLY A 156 15.86 10.51 -0.87
N PHE A 157 15.32 9.37 -0.41
CA PHE A 157 14.16 8.78 -1.07
C PHE A 157 12.92 9.65 -0.84
N HIS A 158 12.18 9.92 -1.92
CA HIS A 158 11.06 10.85 -1.88
C HIS A 158 9.71 10.18 -2.07
N THR A 159 9.58 9.26 -3.03
CA THR A 159 8.28 8.69 -3.44
C THR A 159 8.41 7.19 -3.72
N LEU A 160 7.33 6.45 -3.50
CA LEU A 160 7.16 5.10 -4.02
C LEU A 160 6.85 5.15 -5.51
N ASP A 161 7.80 4.72 -6.34
CA ASP A 161 7.65 4.75 -7.79
C ASP A 161 6.79 3.59 -8.32
N HIS A 162 7.08 2.36 -7.87
CA HIS A 162 6.36 1.16 -8.27
C HIS A 162 6.55 0.04 -7.24
N LEU A 163 5.70 -0.98 -7.33
CA LEU A 163 5.83 -2.24 -6.59
C LEU A 163 5.44 -3.40 -7.51
N THR A 164 6.10 -4.55 -7.39
CA THR A 164 5.90 -5.70 -8.28
C THR A 164 5.08 -6.78 -7.61
N HIS A 165 4.35 -7.56 -8.42
CA HIS A 165 3.62 -8.74 -7.95
C HIS A 165 4.13 -10.00 -8.65
N ASN A 166 4.83 -10.84 -7.91
CA ASN A 166 5.09 -12.19 -8.39
C ASN A 166 3.79 -13.00 -8.34
N VAL A 167 3.44 -13.59 -9.49
CA VAL A 167 2.20 -14.34 -9.65
C VAL A 167 2.50 -15.74 -10.17
N TYR A 168 1.71 -16.72 -9.73
CA TYR A 168 1.80 -18.08 -10.27
C TYR A 168 1.54 -18.10 -11.78
N ARG A 169 2.08 -19.11 -12.48
CA ARG A 169 1.86 -19.29 -13.93
C ARG A 169 0.36 -19.27 -14.24
N GLY A 170 0.00 -18.53 -15.29
CA GLY A 170 -1.40 -18.35 -15.71
C GLY A 170 -2.19 -17.29 -14.93
N ARG A 171 -1.66 -16.71 -13.84
CA ARG A 171 -2.37 -15.69 -13.02
C ARG A 171 -2.08 -14.24 -13.45
N MET A 172 -1.13 -14.01 -14.35
CA MET A 172 -0.79 -12.66 -14.85
C MET A 172 -2.00 -11.96 -15.48
N GLY A 173 -2.76 -12.64 -16.35
CA GLY A 173 -3.98 -12.08 -16.94
C GLY A 173 -5.12 -11.85 -15.93
N TYR A 174 -5.15 -12.62 -14.84
CA TYR A 174 -6.13 -12.41 -13.77
C TYR A 174 -5.84 -11.10 -13.02
N TRP A 175 -4.59 -10.86 -12.63
CA TRP A 175 -4.21 -9.66 -11.90
C TRP A 175 -4.18 -8.41 -12.79
N ALA A 176 -3.82 -8.53 -14.06
CA ALA A 176 -3.98 -7.44 -15.03
C ALA A 176 -5.45 -6.99 -15.10
N ARG A 177 -6.39 -7.93 -15.31
CA ARG A 177 -7.83 -7.62 -15.35
C ARG A 177 -8.36 -7.03 -14.04
N TYR A 178 -7.88 -7.50 -12.88
CA TYR A 178 -8.26 -6.92 -11.59
C TYR A 178 -7.96 -5.41 -11.55
N TYR A 179 -6.77 -4.99 -11.95
CA TYR A 179 -6.40 -3.57 -11.95
C TYR A 179 -7.05 -2.78 -13.11
N GLU A 180 -7.22 -3.39 -14.28
CA GLU A 180 -7.94 -2.80 -15.42
C GLU A 180 -9.41 -2.54 -15.07
N GLU A 181 -10.12 -3.53 -14.55
CA GLU A 181 -11.56 -3.44 -14.33
C GLU A 181 -11.90 -2.52 -13.16
N LEU A 182 -11.15 -2.62 -12.05
CA LEU A 182 -11.41 -1.82 -10.84
C LEU A 182 -10.91 -0.38 -10.97
N PHE A 183 -9.71 -0.19 -11.50
CA PHE A 183 -8.98 1.08 -11.44
C PHE A 183 -8.67 1.69 -12.80
N ASN A 184 -9.07 1.03 -13.90
CA ASN A 184 -8.77 1.44 -15.27
C ASN A 184 -7.26 1.46 -15.58
N PHE A 185 -6.45 0.63 -14.92
CA PHE A 185 -5.03 0.50 -15.29
C PHE A 185 -4.89 0.07 -16.75
N ARG A 186 -3.74 0.37 -17.36
CA ARG A 186 -3.42 -0.05 -18.73
C ARG A 186 -2.08 -0.75 -18.76
N GLU A 187 -2.00 -1.84 -19.51
CA GLU A 187 -0.73 -2.45 -19.87
C GLU A 187 0.02 -1.49 -20.81
N ILE A 188 1.16 -0.96 -20.34
CA ILE A 188 1.99 -0.05 -21.14
C ILE A 188 3.13 -0.77 -21.86
N ARG A 189 3.54 -1.93 -21.34
CA ARG A 189 4.64 -2.72 -21.89
C ARG A 189 4.57 -4.17 -21.44
N TYR A 190 4.84 -5.07 -22.38
CA TYR A 190 5.06 -6.48 -22.14
C TYR A 190 6.56 -6.77 -22.20
N PHE A 191 7.04 -7.62 -21.29
CA PHE A 191 8.42 -8.07 -21.25
C PHE A 191 8.48 -9.59 -21.31
N ASP A 192 9.35 -10.08 -22.18
CA ASP A 192 9.80 -11.46 -22.26
C ASP A 192 11.31 -11.46 -22.05
N ILE A 193 11.75 -11.90 -20.88
CA ILE A 193 13.15 -11.80 -20.45
C ILE A 193 13.71 -13.20 -20.30
N GLU A 194 14.72 -13.52 -21.11
CA GLU A 194 15.43 -14.79 -21.07
C GLU A 194 16.85 -14.58 -20.53
N GLY A 195 17.18 -15.28 -19.44
CA GLY A 195 18.55 -15.48 -18.99
C GLY A 195 19.12 -16.79 -19.54
N GLU A 196 20.35 -17.12 -19.17
CA GLU A 196 21.07 -18.29 -19.68
C GLU A 196 20.38 -19.64 -19.35
N HIS A 197 19.67 -19.71 -18.22
CA HIS A 197 19.04 -20.96 -17.74
C HIS A 197 17.55 -20.83 -17.39
N THR A 198 17.05 -19.60 -17.26
CA THR A 198 15.68 -19.29 -16.81
C THR A 198 15.19 -18.01 -17.45
N GLY A 199 13.87 -17.84 -17.55
CA GLY A 199 13.26 -16.59 -18.00
C GLY A 199 12.02 -16.22 -17.19
N LEU A 200 11.52 -15.00 -17.43
CA LEU A 200 10.29 -14.50 -16.84
C LEU A 200 9.49 -13.66 -17.83
N LEU A 201 8.18 -13.65 -17.64
CA LEU A 201 7.24 -12.78 -18.33
C LEU A 201 6.72 -11.73 -17.36
N SER A 202 6.60 -10.48 -17.80
CA SER A 202 6.05 -9.37 -16.99
C SER A 202 5.16 -8.46 -17.83
N LYS A 203 4.14 -7.90 -17.18
CA LYS A 203 3.23 -6.90 -17.75
C LYS A 203 3.29 -5.65 -16.88
N ALA A 204 3.87 -4.58 -17.43
CA ALA A 204 3.89 -3.29 -16.75
C ALA A 204 2.51 -2.64 -16.80
N MET A 205 1.79 -2.69 -15.68
CA MET A 205 0.49 -2.04 -15.53
C MET A 205 0.66 -0.63 -14.95
N THR A 206 0.10 0.38 -15.61
CA THR A 206 0.15 1.78 -15.15
C THR A 206 -1.25 2.29 -14.86
N ALA A 207 -1.39 2.99 -13.74
CA ALA A 207 -2.62 3.65 -13.34
C ALA A 207 -2.91 4.92 -14.16
N PRO A 208 -4.18 5.36 -14.23
CA PRO A 208 -4.56 6.60 -14.93
C PRO A 208 -3.91 7.87 -14.37
N ASP A 209 -3.46 7.88 -13.12
CA ASP A 209 -2.78 9.02 -12.50
C ASP A 209 -1.32 9.18 -12.96
N GLY A 210 -0.76 8.18 -13.64
CA GLY A 210 0.65 8.14 -14.04
C GLY A 210 1.64 8.07 -12.88
N LYS A 211 1.18 7.80 -11.66
CA LYS A 211 1.98 7.70 -10.43
C LYS A 211 2.07 6.27 -9.94
N ILE A 212 0.97 5.51 -9.97
CA ILE A 212 0.97 4.11 -9.54
C ILE A 212 1.35 3.20 -10.71
N ARG A 213 2.36 2.35 -10.48
CA ARG A 213 2.82 1.33 -11.43
C ARG A 213 2.98 -0.02 -10.74
N ILE A 214 2.48 -1.06 -11.38
CA ILE A 214 2.51 -2.44 -10.90
C ILE A 214 2.99 -3.37 -12.03
N PRO A 215 4.31 -3.68 -12.09
CA PRO A 215 4.91 -4.57 -13.09
C PRO A 215 4.80 -6.07 -12.79
#